data_AF-A0A496PPG9-F1
#
_entry.id   AF-A0A496PPG9-F1
#
_cell.length_a   1.000
_cell.length_b   1.000
_cell.length_c   1.000
_cell.angle_alpha   90.00
_cell.angle_beta   90.00
_cell.angle_gamma   90.00
#
_symmetry.space_group_name_H-M   'P 1'
#
loop_
_entity.id
_entity.type
_entity.pdbx_description
1 polymer ?
#
loop_
_entity_poly.entity_id
_entity_poly.type
_entity_poly.pdbx_seq_one_letter_code
_entity_poly.pdbx_strand_id
1 'polypeptide(L)'
;MLFEKLSSAGKKELMRLRILFSVLIAVVFFVQGCGGSEPAGIDNAQITDSSGIVLFTDAGTGEEVSVLVVDQTNEPVEGIQVDFVDGDGFETFVAFDPDGEMLPSLSIFPHNSTHTIQMAMEDALPVILELLPGSDEYETVMLFADFLDDFAEQGEAPTGGPDVPENWLYRGVSTPEELEQENKLFLMLLKATPLRPAVEITERGGKLLDILYAMDVVEEPDAYHSWVIVPSLGDSENLAGSIFMLSPIYDDQNTNIDASSNEGALDVSANAVVQNTRFTIDDQNIITDNVTELQWMVGSDTSTDWYESESWVNSLGGTWRMPSISEFWGLYDAGINYEYWGPFSNSGWYVWSSEVQDSSSAWFFSFTGTEVDGNRSLSENFRAFAVRSPKNQLDLPLEALSCGIEIGTPDEEVISILGQPESKNDRTFYGADGRWSQHWSYSNGDMVIYMSSDDEHGDQTVSQIRLTGQSTYRTSSGLGIGDTESDVIAEHDSIKDQAFSRDGEFFVAGSIYGGVGFGISSGVVVSITIGAMAE
;
A
#
# COMPACT_ATOMS: atom_id res chain seq x y z
N MET A 1 8.62 -47.43 25.49
CA MET A 1 9.47 -46.58 26.34
C MET A 1 9.61 -45.16 25.79
N LEU A 2 9.83 -44.94 24.49
CA LEU A 2 9.68 -43.60 23.86
C LEU A 2 8.20 -43.26 23.58
N PHE A 3 7.39 -44.26 23.23
CA PHE A 3 5.93 -44.15 23.01
C PHE A 3 5.13 -43.70 24.27
N GLU A 4 5.63 -43.96 25.48
CA GLU A 4 5.01 -43.48 26.74
C GLU A 4 5.41 -42.04 27.08
N LYS A 5 6.53 -41.55 26.54
CA LYS A 5 6.97 -40.16 26.73
C LYS A 5 6.27 -39.18 25.79
N LEU A 6 5.83 -39.63 24.62
CA LEU A 6 5.14 -38.77 23.63
C LEU A 6 3.62 -38.73 23.80
N SER A 7 2.98 -39.79 24.31
CA SER A 7 1.54 -39.72 24.68
C SER A 7 1.27 -38.86 25.92
N SER A 8 2.33 -38.40 26.60
CA SER A 8 2.28 -37.48 27.75
C SER A 8 2.89 -36.11 27.43
N ALA A 9 3.32 -35.86 26.19
CA ALA A 9 3.85 -34.57 25.78
C ALA A 9 2.71 -33.55 25.66
N GLY A 10 2.77 -32.48 26.45
CA GLY A 10 1.76 -31.41 26.43
C GLY A 10 1.83 -30.55 25.17
N LYS A 11 0.77 -29.76 24.93
CA LYS A 11 0.59 -28.84 23.78
C LYS A 11 1.88 -28.05 23.43
N LYS A 12 2.66 -27.65 24.45
CA LYS A 12 3.92 -26.90 24.35
C LYS A 12 5.09 -27.67 23.69
N GLU A 13 5.17 -28.99 23.83
CA GLU A 13 6.21 -29.83 23.17
C GLU A 13 5.87 -30.09 21.69
N LEU A 14 4.58 -30.23 21.36
CA LEU A 14 4.10 -30.31 19.97
C LEU A 14 4.29 -28.98 19.22
N MET A 15 4.14 -27.85 19.91
CA MET A 15 4.39 -26.51 19.38
C MET A 15 5.88 -26.29 19.10
N ARG A 16 6.77 -26.72 20.01
CA ARG A 16 8.23 -26.70 19.77
C ARG A 16 8.66 -27.52 18.56
N LEU A 17 8.02 -28.67 18.30
CA LEU A 17 8.29 -29.47 17.11
C LEU A 17 7.79 -28.80 15.81
N ARG A 18 6.67 -28.07 15.86
CA ARG A 18 6.17 -27.25 14.75
C ARG A 18 7.07 -26.04 14.48
N ILE A 19 7.58 -25.40 15.52
CA ILE A 19 8.52 -24.26 15.44
C ILE A 19 9.87 -24.70 14.83
N LEU A 20 10.39 -25.88 15.22
CA LEU A 20 11.61 -26.44 14.59
C LEU A 20 11.41 -26.74 13.10
N PHE A 21 10.18 -27.05 12.67
CA PHE A 21 9.83 -27.32 11.28
C PHE A 21 9.75 -26.03 10.44
N SER A 22 9.23 -24.93 11.01
CA SER A 22 9.19 -23.61 10.37
C SER A 22 10.57 -22.97 10.20
N VAL A 23 11.46 -23.12 11.18
CA VAL A 23 12.85 -22.62 11.10
C VAL A 23 13.67 -23.41 10.07
N LEU A 24 13.42 -24.72 9.91
CA LEU A 24 14.10 -25.54 8.91
C LEU A 24 13.69 -25.18 7.47
N ILE A 25 12.43 -24.74 7.28
CA ILE A 25 11.94 -24.19 6.02
C ILE A 25 12.65 -22.86 5.73
N ALA A 26 12.82 -21.94 6.68
CA ALA A 26 13.55 -20.68 6.41
C ALA A 26 15.04 -20.90 6.05
N VAL A 27 15.72 -21.87 6.67
CA VAL A 27 17.18 -22.12 6.49
C VAL A 27 17.55 -22.71 5.11
N VAL A 28 16.65 -23.42 4.45
CA VAL A 28 16.94 -24.04 3.13
C VAL A 28 16.77 -23.04 1.97
N PHE A 29 16.12 -21.89 2.20
CA PHE A 29 15.65 -20.99 1.14
C PHE A 29 16.64 -19.88 0.70
N PHE A 30 17.85 -19.78 1.28
CA PHE A 30 18.80 -18.71 0.96
C PHE A 30 20.22 -19.15 0.56
N VAL A 31 20.37 -20.32 -0.08
CA VAL A 31 21.62 -20.68 -0.78
C VAL A 31 21.37 -20.69 -2.28
N GLN A 32 21.38 -19.50 -2.92
CA GLN A 32 22.09 -19.22 -4.18
C GLN A 32 21.77 -17.82 -4.72
N GLY A 33 22.53 -16.82 -4.28
CA GLY A 33 22.67 -15.54 -4.99
C GLY A 33 23.83 -15.62 -5.99
N CYS A 34 23.61 -15.12 -7.20
CA CYS A 34 24.64 -14.96 -8.24
C CYS A 34 25.63 -13.83 -7.88
N GLY A 35 26.56 -14.13 -6.99
CA GLY A 35 27.68 -13.26 -6.63
C GLY A 35 28.61 -14.03 -5.70
N GLY A 36 29.92 -13.96 -5.92
CA GLY A 36 30.92 -14.75 -5.17
C GLY A 36 31.14 -14.35 -3.70
N SER A 37 30.11 -13.88 -3.00
CA SER A 37 30.10 -13.64 -1.56
C SER A 37 29.34 -14.78 -0.85
N GLU A 38 29.78 -15.11 0.36
CA GLU A 38 29.15 -16.14 1.19
C GLU A 38 27.64 -15.86 1.37
N PRO A 39 26.79 -16.91 1.49
CA PRO A 39 25.34 -16.72 1.67
C PRO A 39 25.06 -15.79 2.84
N ALA A 40 24.08 -14.89 2.67
CA ALA A 40 23.57 -14.05 3.75
C ALA A 40 23.25 -14.94 4.94
N GLY A 41 23.95 -14.71 6.05
CA GLY A 41 23.72 -15.46 7.28
C GLY A 41 22.34 -15.07 7.81
N ILE A 42 21.55 -16.06 8.24
CA ILE A 42 20.44 -15.77 9.16
C ILE A 42 21.10 -15.24 10.43
N ASP A 43 20.88 -13.97 10.73
CA ASP A 43 21.36 -13.42 11.97
C ASP A 43 20.60 -14.09 13.12
N ASN A 44 21.30 -14.40 14.22
CA ASN A 44 20.71 -15.25 15.26
C ASN A 44 19.38 -14.65 15.71
N ALA A 45 18.35 -15.48 15.75
CA ALA A 45 17.04 -15.11 16.25
C ALA A 45 17.14 -14.28 17.52
N GLN A 46 16.50 -13.12 17.50
CA GLN A 46 16.51 -12.20 18.62
C GLN A 46 15.13 -12.12 19.26
N ILE A 47 15.08 -11.73 20.53
CA ILE A 47 13.84 -11.68 21.30
C ILE A 47 13.54 -10.22 21.61
N THR A 48 12.29 -9.80 21.41
CA THR A 48 11.85 -8.45 21.73
C THR A 48 12.00 -8.16 23.22
N ASP A 49 12.47 -6.96 23.54
CA ASP A 49 12.60 -6.50 24.93
C ASP A 49 11.25 -6.02 25.51
N SER A 50 11.28 -5.46 26.73
CA SER A 50 10.08 -4.93 27.41
C SER A 50 9.39 -3.76 26.68
N SER A 51 10.03 -3.20 25.65
CA SER A 51 9.46 -2.18 24.76
C SER A 51 9.01 -2.75 23.42
N GLY A 52 8.98 -4.08 23.27
CA GLY A 52 8.61 -4.77 22.04
C GLY A 52 9.63 -4.61 20.90
N ILE A 53 10.83 -4.10 21.19
CA ILE A 53 11.84 -3.80 20.18
C ILE A 53 12.86 -4.92 20.10
N VAL A 54 13.27 -5.24 18.87
CA VAL A 54 14.38 -6.13 18.56
C VAL A 54 15.32 -5.44 17.55
N LEU A 55 16.64 -5.64 17.70
CA LEU A 55 17.67 -4.90 16.96
C LEU A 55 18.57 -5.87 16.18
N PHE A 56 18.46 -5.91 14.86
CA PHE A 56 19.35 -6.67 14.00
C PHE A 56 20.51 -5.81 13.50
N THR A 57 21.57 -6.46 13.03
CA THR A 57 22.62 -5.77 12.27
C THR A 57 22.60 -6.32 10.86
N ASP A 58 22.34 -5.45 9.89
CA ASP A 58 22.45 -5.79 8.47
C ASP A 58 23.88 -6.29 8.18
N ALA A 59 23.96 -7.48 7.59
CA ALA A 59 25.24 -8.16 7.38
C ALA A 59 26.06 -7.55 6.24
N GLY A 60 25.41 -6.90 5.28
CA GLY A 60 26.04 -6.22 4.15
C GLY A 60 26.54 -4.81 4.49
N THR A 61 25.74 -4.03 5.20
CA THR A 61 25.98 -2.60 5.46
C THR A 61 26.52 -2.33 6.87
N GLY A 62 26.23 -3.20 7.84
CA GLY A 62 26.47 -2.98 9.26
C GLY A 62 25.51 -1.99 9.91
N GLU A 63 24.43 -1.63 9.22
CA GLU A 63 23.35 -0.78 9.73
C GLU A 63 22.57 -1.51 10.83
N GLU A 64 22.10 -0.77 11.84
CA GLU A 64 21.25 -1.32 12.89
C GLU A 64 19.79 -1.25 12.44
N VAL A 65 19.15 -2.40 12.35
CA VAL A 65 17.76 -2.55 11.92
C VAL A 65 16.89 -2.74 13.15
N SER A 66 16.02 -1.77 13.45
CA SER A 66 15.10 -1.85 14.57
C SER A 66 13.71 -2.29 14.11
N VAL A 67 13.16 -3.29 14.80
CA VAL A 67 11.79 -3.78 14.57
C VAL A 67 10.99 -3.67 15.86
N LEU A 68 9.86 -2.99 15.78
CA LEU A 68 8.86 -2.93 16.84
C LEU A 68 7.80 -4.02 16.60
N VAL A 69 7.58 -4.89 17.57
CA VAL A 69 6.47 -5.86 17.54
C VAL A 69 5.36 -5.37 18.46
N VAL A 70 4.15 -5.25 17.91
CA VAL A 70 2.95 -4.82 18.64
C VAL A 70 1.83 -5.84 18.52
N ASP A 71 0.90 -5.82 19.47
CA ASP A 71 -0.33 -6.57 19.39
C ASP A 71 -1.39 -5.84 18.54
N GLN A 72 -2.58 -6.44 18.43
CA GLN A 72 -3.74 -5.85 17.73
C GLN A 72 -4.22 -4.50 18.31
N THR A 73 -3.76 -4.10 19.49
CA THR A 73 -4.07 -2.81 20.13
C THR A 73 -2.96 -1.79 20.00
N ASN A 74 -1.91 -2.09 19.23
CA ASN A 74 -0.68 -1.32 19.08
C ASN A 74 0.15 -1.20 20.37
N GLU A 75 -0.05 -2.10 21.33
CA GLU A 75 0.78 -2.17 22.53
C GLU A 75 2.01 -3.06 22.25
N PRO A 76 3.23 -2.66 22.68
CA PRO A 76 4.43 -3.44 22.42
C PRO A 76 4.41 -4.82 23.11
N VAL A 77 4.94 -5.83 22.43
CA VAL A 77 4.94 -7.23 22.91
C VAL A 77 6.35 -7.70 23.24
N GLU A 78 6.62 -7.95 24.51
CA GLU A 78 7.88 -8.52 25.00
C GLU A 78 7.94 -10.04 24.75
N GLY A 79 9.14 -10.58 24.52
CA GLY A 79 9.37 -12.03 24.48
C GLY A 79 9.08 -12.68 23.13
N ILE A 80 8.76 -11.90 22.10
CA ILE A 80 8.57 -12.39 20.73
C ILE A 80 9.93 -12.67 20.11
N GLN A 81 10.13 -13.88 19.60
CA GLN A 81 11.31 -14.19 18.82
C GLN A 81 11.09 -13.73 17.38
N VAL A 82 12.06 -12.99 16.84
CA VAL A 82 12.03 -12.48 15.48
C VAL A 82 13.26 -12.99 14.75
N ASP A 83 13.01 -13.65 13.62
CA ASP A 83 14.04 -14.04 12.67
C ASP A 83 14.11 -12.98 11.57
N PHE A 84 15.32 -12.59 11.18
CA PHE A 84 15.59 -11.58 10.17
C PHE A 84 16.34 -12.20 8.99
N VAL A 85 15.87 -11.88 7.78
CA VAL A 85 16.57 -12.19 6.54
C VAL A 85 16.76 -10.89 5.76
N ASP A 86 18.03 -10.52 5.64
CA ASP A 86 18.50 -9.41 4.85
C ASP A 86 18.50 -9.77 3.36
N GLY A 87 17.76 -9.01 2.56
CA GLY A 87 17.56 -9.21 1.13
C GLY A 87 17.95 -7.98 0.33
N ASP A 88 18.39 -8.20 -0.91
CA ASP A 88 18.82 -7.12 -1.80
C ASP A 88 17.60 -6.28 -2.23
N GLY A 89 17.36 -5.18 -1.51
CA GLY A 89 16.24 -4.24 -1.70
C GLY A 89 15.03 -4.43 -0.77
N PHE A 90 15.00 -5.49 0.04
CA PHE A 90 13.90 -5.75 0.99
C PHE A 90 14.38 -6.50 2.24
N GLU A 91 13.74 -6.22 3.36
CA GLU A 91 14.01 -6.85 4.65
C GLU A 91 12.83 -7.74 5.03
N THR A 92 13.11 -9.02 5.32
CA THR A 92 12.07 -10.00 5.68
C THR A 92 12.18 -10.38 7.15
N PHE A 93 11.05 -10.37 7.86
CA PHE A 93 10.97 -10.71 9.26
C PHE A 93 9.92 -11.78 9.52
N VAL A 94 10.25 -12.74 10.37
CA VAL A 94 9.32 -13.74 10.90
C VAL A 94 9.24 -13.59 12.41
N ALA A 95 8.12 -13.07 12.90
CA ALA A 95 7.85 -12.93 14.33
C ALA A 95 7.06 -14.13 14.85
N PHE A 96 7.47 -14.68 15.99
CA PHE A 96 6.79 -15.79 16.64
C PHE A 96 6.83 -15.68 18.14
N ASP A 97 5.72 -16.03 18.77
CA ASP A 97 5.59 -16.10 20.21
C ASP A 97 6.05 -17.49 20.71
N PRO A 98 7.16 -17.58 21.46
CA PRO A 98 7.65 -18.85 22.00
C PRO A 98 6.71 -19.52 23.01
N ASP A 99 5.81 -18.74 23.62
CA ASP A 99 4.79 -19.24 24.54
C ASP A 99 3.50 -19.67 23.81
N GLY A 100 3.32 -19.19 22.57
CA GLY A 100 2.25 -19.62 21.65
C GLY A 100 0.88 -19.02 21.96
N GLU A 101 0.84 -17.86 22.60
CA GLU A 101 -0.37 -17.07 22.84
C GLU A 101 -0.73 -16.22 21.61
N MET A 102 0.27 -15.85 20.80
CA MET A 102 0.10 -15.15 19.52
C MET A 102 0.49 -16.00 18.31
N LEU A 103 -0.15 -15.70 17.17
CA LEU A 103 0.11 -16.38 15.90
C LEU A 103 1.39 -15.86 15.24
N PRO A 104 2.16 -16.71 14.55
CA PRO A 104 3.32 -16.26 13.78
C PRO A 104 2.93 -15.23 12.71
N SER A 105 3.79 -14.23 12.49
CA SER A 105 3.60 -13.18 11.50
C SER A 105 4.82 -13.08 10.58
N LEU A 106 4.58 -13.00 9.27
CA LEU A 106 5.61 -12.76 8.25
C LEU A 106 5.41 -11.33 7.72
N SER A 107 6.47 -10.53 7.70
CA SER A 107 6.43 -9.15 7.19
C SER A 107 7.63 -8.89 6.29
N ILE A 108 7.41 -8.13 5.22
CA ILE A 108 8.44 -7.76 4.25
C ILE A 108 8.38 -6.24 4.09
N PHE A 109 9.53 -5.58 4.22
CA PHE A 109 9.63 -4.12 4.13
C PHE A 109 10.69 -3.69 3.11
N PRO A 110 10.59 -2.47 2.55
CA PRO A 110 11.71 -1.87 1.83
C PRO A 110 12.92 -1.71 2.75
N HIS A 111 14.12 -1.89 2.19
CA HIS A 111 15.38 -1.71 2.91
C HIS A 111 15.48 -0.31 3.55
N ASN A 112 15.99 -0.22 4.78
CA ASN A 112 16.16 1.02 5.57
C ASN A 112 14.86 1.74 5.94
N SER A 113 13.76 1.01 6.14
CA SER A 113 12.51 1.57 6.64
C SER A 113 12.34 1.40 8.15
N THR A 114 11.31 2.00 8.75
CA THR A 114 10.94 1.69 10.15
C THR A 114 10.01 0.49 10.15
N HIS A 115 10.38 -0.56 10.87
CA HIS A 115 9.67 -1.84 10.83
C HIS A 115 8.73 -1.98 12.03
N THR A 116 7.43 -2.15 11.77
CA THR A 116 6.44 -2.52 12.79
C THR A 116 5.74 -3.81 12.37
N ILE A 117 5.86 -4.86 13.16
CA ILE A 117 5.18 -6.14 12.94
C ILE A 117 3.99 -6.22 13.89
N GLN A 118 2.79 -6.37 13.34
CA GLN A 118 1.60 -6.62 14.14
C GLN A 118 1.39 -8.13 14.31
N MET A 119 1.20 -8.56 15.55
CA MET A 119 0.85 -9.94 15.91
C MET A 119 -0.60 -10.01 16.38
N ALA A 120 -1.27 -11.11 16.00
CA ALA A 120 -2.65 -11.39 16.40
C ALA A 120 -2.69 -12.48 17.47
N MET A 121 -3.55 -12.31 18.48
CA MET A 121 -3.86 -13.39 19.44
C MET A 121 -4.67 -14.51 18.75
N GLU A 122 -4.55 -15.75 19.22
CA GLU A 122 -5.35 -16.89 18.72
C GLU A 122 -6.87 -16.58 18.75
N ASP A 123 -7.32 -15.87 19.79
CA ASP A 123 -8.71 -15.47 20.01
C ASP A 123 -9.16 -14.26 19.16
N ALA A 124 -8.22 -13.56 18.52
CA ALA A 124 -8.46 -12.37 17.71
C ALA A 124 -8.57 -12.69 16.22
N LEU A 125 -8.31 -13.93 15.81
CA LEU A 125 -8.84 -14.38 14.53
C LEU A 125 -10.37 -14.24 14.61
N PRO A 126 -11.03 -13.53 13.66
CA PRO A 126 -12.46 -13.77 13.49
C PRO A 126 -12.59 -15.29 13.36
N VAL A 127 -13.41 -15.88 14.23
CA VAL A 127 -13.75 -17.31 14.23
C VAL A 127 -13.59 -17.79 12.79
N ILE A 128 -12.62 -18.68 12.53
CA ILE A 128 -12.49 -19.36 11.24
C ILE A 128 -13.92 -19.64 10.84
N LEU A 129 -14.41 -18.98 9.79
CA LEU A 129 -15.81 -19.05 9.41
C LEU A 129 -16.15 -20.53 9.47
N GLU A 130 -17.04 -20.90 10.37
CA GLU A 130 -17.73 -22.16 10.23
C GLU A 130 -18.47 -21.95 8.90
N LEU A 131 -17.84 -22.40 7.80
CA LEU A 131 -18.37 -22.24 6.45
C LEU A 131 -19.64 -23.08 6.43
N LEU A 132 -20.75 -22.43 6.80
CA LEU A 132 -22.06 -23.06 6.83
C LEU A 132 -22.40 -23.40 5.38
N PRO A 133 -22.70 -24.67 5.07
CA PRO A 133 -23.10 -25.04 3.72
C PRO A 133 -24.23 -24.13 3.23
N GLY A 134 -23.98 -23.39 2.15
CA GLY A 134 -24.90 -22.42 1.55
C GLY A 134 -24.73 -20.95 1.97
N SER A 135 -23.65 -20.56 2.66
CA SER A 135 -23.24 -19.14 2.74
C SER A 135 -22.58 -18.69 1.45
N ASP A 136 -22.60 -17.39 1.14
CA ASP A 136 -22.01 -16.85 -0.10
C ASP A 136 -20.47 -17.08 -0.15
N GLU A 137 -19.81 -17.15 1.01
CA GLU A 137 -18.40 -17.50 1.16
C GLU A 137 -18.15 -19.00 0.96
N TYR A 138 -19.07 -19.88 1.41
CA TYR A 138 -19.04 -21.31 1.09
C TYR A 138 -19.23 -21.50 -0.42
N GLU A 139 -20.17 -20.79 -1.04
CA GLU A 139 -20.41 -20.85 -2.47
C GLU A 139 -19.22 -20.28 -3.26
N THR A 140 -18.51 -19.25 -2.78
CA THR A 140 -17.33 -18.68 -3.46
C THR A 140 -16.11 -19.60 -3.37
N VAL A 141 -15.87 -20.21 -2.20
CA VAL A 141 -14.80 -21.20 -2.03
C VAL A 141 -15.13 -22.49 -2.79
N MET A 142 -16.40 -22.89 -2.83
CA MET A 142 -16.86 -24.01 -3.65
C MET A 142 -16.87 -23.67 -5.14
N LEU A 143 -17.10 -22.42 -5.56
CA LEU A 143 -16.96 -21.95 -6.95
C LEU A 143 -15.49 -21.95 -7.39
N PHE A 144 -14.58 -21.58 -6.50
CA PHE A 144 -13.14 -21.66 -6.76
C PHE A 144 -12.67 -23.12 -6.79
N ALA A 145 -13.21 -23.99 -5.93
CA ALA A 145 -12.94 -25.42 -5.96
C ALA A 145 -13.56 -26.10 -7.20
N ASP A 146 -14.79 -25.76 -7.58
CA ASP A 146 -15.46 -26.21 -8.80
C ASP A 146 -14.75 -25.67 -10.05
N PHE A 147 -14.23 -24.44 -10.02
CA PHE A 147 -13.37 -23.90 -11.08
C PHE A 147 -12.08 -24.73 -11.23
N LEU A 148 -11.47 -25.15 -10.13
CA LEU A 148 -10.28 -26.02 -10.14
C LEU A 148 -10.62 -27.46 -10.56
N ASP A 149 -11.78 -28.00 -10.19
CA ASP A 149 -12.26 -29.33 -10.58
C ASP A 149 -12.70 -29.37 -12.07
N ASP A 150 -13.44 -28.38 -12.55
CA ASP A 150 -13.81 -28.23 -13.97
C ASP A 150 -12.55 -28.07 -14.85
N PHE A 151 -11.54 -27.37 -14.34
CA PHE A 151 -10.25 -27.19 -15.00
C PHE A 151 -9.42 -28.49 -15.02
N ALA A 152 -9.45 -29.27 -13.94
CA ALA A 152 -8.80 -30.58 -13.84
C ALA A 152 -9.48 -31.65 -14.71
N GLU A 153 -10.81 -31.64 -14.83
CA GLU A 153 -11.56 -32.58 -15.68
C GLU A 153 -11.43 -32.27 -17.19
N GLN A 154 -11.35 -30.99 -17.57
CA GLN A 154 -11.43 -30.58 -18.98
C GLN A 154 -10.06 -30.31 -19.63
N GLY A 155 -8.99 -30.15 -18.85
CA GLY A 155 -7.61 -30.08 -19.32
C GLY A 155 -7.25 -28.86 -20.18
N GLU A 156 -8.13 -27.87 -20.31
CA GLU A 156 -7.90 -26.63 -21.07
C GLU A 156 -8.17 -25.39 -20.20
N ALA A 157 -7.19 -24.47 -20.15
CA ALA A 157 -7.37 -23.18 -19.48
C ALA A 157 -8.14 -22.25 -20.40
N PRO A 158 -9.26 -21.64 -19.96
CA PRO A 158 -9.85 -20.57 -20.73
C PRO A 158 -8.85 -19.41 -20.79
N THR A 159 -8.19 -19.24 -21.93
CA THR A 159 -7.36 -18.06 -22.17
C THR A 159 -8.29 -16.85 -22.29
N GLY A 160 -8.33 -16.01 -21.26
CA GLY A 160 -9.08 -14.75 -21.24
C GLY A 160 -10.50 -14.82 -20.67
N GLY A 161 -10.74 -15.67 -19.66
CA GLY A 161 -11.94 -15.56 -18.83
C GLY A 161 -11.88 -14.33 -17.89
N PRO A 162 -13.02 -13.78 -17.45
CA PRO A 162 -13.09 -12.54 -16.65
C PRO A 162 -12.42 -12.61 -15.26
N ASP A 163 -12.04 -13.81 -14.80
CA ASP A 163 -11.64 -14.05 -13.40
C ASP A 163 -10.16 -14.45 -13.22
N VAL A 164 -9.36 -14.48 -14.30
CA VAL A 164 -7.90 -14.72 -14.19
C VAL A 164 -7.16 -13.38 -14.29
N PRO A 165 -6.39 -12.97 -13.27
CA PRO A 165 -5.64 -11.71 -13.31
C PRO A 165 -4.71 -11.62 -14.53
N GLU A 166 -4.64 -10.46 -15.18
CA GLU A 166 -3.86 -10.26 -16.42
C GLU A 166 -2.35 -10.54 -16.25
N ASN A 167 -1.84 -10.46 -15.02
CA ASN A 167 -0.46 -10.75 -14.67
C ASN A 167 -0.17 -12.25 -14.42
N TRP A 168 -1.13 -13.16 -14.62
CA TRP A 168 -0.97 -14.59 -14.40
C TRP A 168 -0.88 -15.34 -15.73
N LEU A 169 0.22 -16.07 -15.91
CA LEU A 169 0.49 -16.89 -17.08
C LEU A 169 0.47 -18.36 -16.70
N TYR A 170 -0.57 -19.08 -17.13
CA TYR A 170 -0.59 -20.54 -17.04
C TYR A 170 0.43 -21.15 -18.00
N ARG A 171 1.32 -22.01 -17.48
CA ARG A 171 2.40 -22.65 -18.25
C ARG A 171 2.13 -24.09 -18.63
N GLY A 172 1.02 -24.66 -18.17
CA GLY A 172 0.67 -26.05 -18.42
C GLY A 172 1.00 -26.97 -17.27
N VAL A 173 0.95 -28.27 -17.56
CA VAL A 173 1.28 -29.34 -16.63
C VAL A 173 2.79 -29.57 -16.64
N SER A 174 3.41 -29.70 -15.47
CA SER A 174 4.85 -29.98 -15.32
C SER A 174 5.06 -31.17 -14.39
N THR A 175 5.94 -32.09 -14.77
CA THR A 175 6.33 -33.20 -13.90
C THR A 175 7.29 -32.71 -12.80
N PRO A 176 7.39 -33.43 -11.67
CA PRO A 176 8.37 -33.10 -10.63
C PRO A 176 9.81 -32.98 -11.18
N GLU A 177 10.19 -33.84 -12.13
CA GLU A 177 11.53 -33.86 -12.74
C GLU A 177 11.77 -32.69 -13.69
N GLU A 178 10.73 -32.17 -14.34
CA GLU A 178 10.79 -30.94 -15.13
C GLU A 178 10.96 -29.72 -14.24
N LEU A 179 10.19 -29.64 -13.14
CA LEU A 179 10.28 -28.55 -12.17
C LEU A 179 11.66 -28.51 -11.48
N GLU A 180 12.22 -29.67 -11.15
CA GLU A 180 13.56 -29.78 -10.55
C GLU A 180 14.66 -29.28 -11.51
N GLN A 181 14.48 -29.42 -12.83
CA GLN A 181 15.43 -28.92 -13.83
C GLN A 181 15.37 -27.40 -14.02
N GLU A 182 14.26 -26.74 -13.66
CA GLU A 182 14.09 -25.31 -13.90
C GLU A 182 14.85 -24.42 -12.91
N ASN A 183 15.23 -24.94 -11.73
CA ASN A 183 15.97 -24.22 -10.69
C ASN A 183 15.35 -22.85 -10.31
N LYS A 184 14.02 -22.82 -10.11
CA LYS A 184 13.24 -21.63 -9.72
C LYS A 184 12.52 -21.83 -8.39
N LEU A 185 12.01 -20.72 -7.83
CA LEU A 185 11.19 -20.72 -6.60
C LEU A 185 9.72 -20.97 -6.94
N PHE A 186 9.11 -21.96 -6.30
CA PHE A 186 7.70 -22.34 -6.48
C PHE A 186 6.96 -22.31 -5.14
N LEU A 187 5.78 -21.67 -5.10
CA LEU A 187 4.83 -21.67 -3.99
C LEU A 187 3.80 -22.78 -4.22
N MET A 188 3.59 -23.65 -3.24
CA MET A 188 2.66 -24.77 -3.34
C MET A 188 1.47 -24.55 -2.40
N LEU A 189 0.25 -24.63 -2.96
CA LEU A 189 -0.99 -24.61 -2.19
C LEU A 189 -1.44 -26.06 -1.96
N LEU A 190 -1.52 -26.49 -0.71
CA LEU A 190 -1.94 -27.86 -0.36
C LEU A 190 -3.41 -27.85 0.10
N LYS A 191 -4.26 -28.67 -0.55
CA LYS A 191 -5.60 -29.02 -0.04
C LYS A 191 -5.42 -29.90 1.20
N ALA A 192 -6.04 -29.53 2.32
CA ALA A 192 -5.82 -30.20 3.60
C ALA A 192 -6.48 -31.60 3.64
N THR A 193 -5.68 -32.65 3.76
CA THR A 193 -6.13 -34.03 4.02
C THR A 193 -5.51 -34.52 5.35
N PRO A 194 -6.25 -35.24 6.23
CA PRO A 194 -5.81 -35.45 7.62
C PRO A 194 -4.79 -36.61 7.74
N LEU A 195 -3.66 -36.36 8.41
CA LEU A 195 -2.52 -37.29 8.44
C LEU A 195 -2.05 -37.70 9.86
N ARG A 196 -1.47 -38.92 9.96
CA ARG A 196 -1.00 -39.66 11.17
C ARG A 196 0.55 -39.79 11.22
N PRO A 197 1.18 -40.24 12.33
CA PRO A 197 2.48 -39.67 12.75
C PRO A 197 3.77 -40.54 12.62
N ALA A 198 4.84 -39.85 12.18
CA ALA A 198 6.28 -39.78 12.52
C ALA A 198 7.21 -41.00 12.77
N VAL A 199 8.37 -41.00 12.07
CA VAL A 199 9.64 -41.73 12.34
C VAL A 199 10.86 -40.84 12.01
N GLU A 200 11.99 -41.08 12.67
CA GLU A 200 13.28 -40.35 12.68
C GLU A 200 14.23 -40.75 11.52
N ILE A 201 14.95 -39.82 10.89
CA ILE A 201 15.98 -40.08 9.85
C ILE A 201 17.32 -39.44 10.24
N THR A 202 18.39 -40.23 10.15
CA THR A 202 19.81 -39.83 10.30
C THR A 202 20.43 -39.34 8.99
N GLU A 203 21.28 -38.33 9.10
CA GLU A 203 22.01 -37.60 8.05
C GLU A 203 22.52 -38.42 6.85
N ARG A 204 22.14 -38.00 5.62
CA ARG A 204 23.05 -37.53 4.55
C ARG A 204 22.28 -37.19 3.25
N GLY A 205 22.20 -35.88 2.96
CA GLY A 205 22.32 -35.28 1.61
C GLY A 205 21.15 -35.37 0.63
N GLY A 206 20.48 -34.24 0.38
CA GLY A 206 19.62 -33.99 -0.79
C GLY A 206 18.29 -33.28 -0.48
N LYS A 207 17.95 -32.29 -1.32
CA LYS A 207 16.64 -31.96 -1.95
C LYS A 207 15.37 -31.66 -1.12
N LEU A 208 14.65 -30.62 -1.59
CA LEU A 208 13.27 -30.26 -1.19
C LEU A 208 12.26 -31.41 -1.39
N LEU A 209 12.49 -32.28 -2.38
CA LEU A 209 11.69 -33.49 -2.62
C LEU A 209 11.89 -34.57 -1.54
N ASP A 210 13.08 -34.65 -0.95
CA ASP A 210 13.36 -35.63 0.09
C ASP A 210 12.56 -35.31 1.38
N ILE A 211 12.08 -34.08 1.54
CA ILE A 211 11.20 -33.63 2.63
C ILE A 211 9.76 -34.14 2.44
N LEU A 212 9.21 -34.04 1.23
CA LEU A 212 7.87 -34.55 0.91
C LEU A 212 7.82 -36.09 1.01
N TYR A 213 8.89 -36.77 0.57
CA TYR A 213 9.05 -38.22 0.75
C TYR A 213 9.23 -38.63 2.23
N ALA A 214 9.93 -37.83 3.04
CA ALA A 214 10.13 -38.12 4.46
C ALA A 214 8.86 -37.92 5.32
N MET A 215 7.84 -37.23 4.79
CA MET A 215 6.61 -36.93 5.50
C MET A 215 5.58 -38.08 5.44
N ASP A 216 5.65 -39.01 4.48
CA ASP A 216 4.67 -40.11 4.29
C ASP A 216 3.19 -39.61 4.27
N VAL A 217 2.99 -38.33 3.94
CA VAL A 217 1.73 -37.57 4.02
C VAL A 217 1.05 -37.44 2.65
N VAL A 218 1.81 -37.57 1.56
CA VAL A 218 1.34 -37.33 0.19
C VAL A 218 2.06 -38.30 -0.74
N GLU A 219 1.33 -39.05 -1.56
CA GLU A 219 1.92 -39.68 -2.76
C GLU A 219 2.29 -38.55 -3.72
N GLU A 220 3.53 -38.52 -4.20
CA GLU A 220 4.00 -37.51 -5.14
C GLU A 220 3.04 -37.49 -6.35
N PRO A 221 2.33 -36.38 -6.62
CA PRO A 221 1.44 -36.33 -7.76
C PRO A 221 2.27 -36.47 -9.03
N ASP A 222 1.76 -37.24 -9.99
CA ASP A 222 2.47 -37.52 -11.24
C ASP A 222 2.79 -36.23 -12.02
N ALA A 223 2.01 -35.16 -11.77
CA ALA A 223 2.28 -33.83 -12.30
C ALA A 223 1.60 -32.69 -11.51
N TYR A 224 1.98 -31.45 -11.83
CA TYR A 224 1.42 -30.22 -11.25
C TYR A 224 0.90 -29.29 -12.35
N HIS A 225 -0.18 -28.57 -12.09
CA HIS A 225 -0.53 -27.37 -12.86
C HIS A 225 0.42 -26.23 -12.46
N SER A 226 1.09 -25.61 -13.44
CA SER A 226 2.07 -24.53 -13.21
C SER A 226 1.58 -23.17 -13.69
N TRP A 227 1.69 -22.17 -12.82
CA TRP A 227 1.31 -20.77 -13.08
C TRP A 227 2.48 -19.85 -12.79
N VAL A 228 2.60 -18.76 -13.55
CA VAL A 228 3.65 -17.73 -13.40
C VAL A 228 3.01 -16.37 -13.22
N ILE A 229 3.27 -15.74 -12.09
CA ILE A 229 2.86 -14.36 -11.83
C ILE A 229 3.98 -13.46 -12.35
N VAL A 230 3.65 -12.55 -13.27
CA VAL A 230 4.57 -11.60 -13.89
C VAL A 230 4.14 -10.18 -13.50
N PRO A 231 4.73 -9.60 -12.44
CA PRO A 231 4.31 -8.30 -11.90
C PRO A 231 4.43 -7.14 -12.91
N SER A 232 5.32 -7.24 -13.91
CA SER A 232 5.72 -6.14 -14.78
C SER A 232 5.01 -6.08 -16.14
N LEU A 233 3.76 -6.54 -16.26
CA LEU A 233 3.00 -6.34 -17.51
C LEU A 233 2.53 -4.89 -17.72
N GLY A 234 2.76 -3.99 -16.75
CA GLY A 234 2.28 -2.61 -16.75
C GLY A 234 3.29 -1.47 -16.87
N ASP A 235 4.57 -1.61 -16.48
CA ASP A 235 5.59 -0.55 -16.69
C ASP A 235 7.02 -1.10 -16.57
N SER A 236 7.92 -0.66 -17.47
CA SER A 236 9.21 -1.30 -17.72
C SER A 236 10.36 -0.89 -16.80
N GLU A 237 10.10 -0.14 -15.73
CA GLU A 237 11.16 0.35 -14.83
C GLU A 237 10.75 0.18 -13.36
N ASN A 238 10.58 -1.07 -12.89
CA ASN A 238 11.03 -1.55 -11.57
C ASN A 238 10.74 -3.05 -11.37
N LEU A 239 11.82 -3.81 -11.14
CA LEU A 239 11.96 -5.19 -10.63
C LEU A 239 11.22 -6.35 -11.33
N ALA A 240 12.03 -7.18 -11.99
CA ALA A 240 11.69 -8.50 -12.48
C ALA A 240 11.74 -9.55 -11.35
N GLY A 241 10.62 -10.19 -11.07
CA GLY A 241 10.53 -11.41 -10.28
C GLY A 241 9.31 -12.20 -10.70
N SER A 242 9.46 -13.50 -10.96
CA SER A 242 8.34 -14.37 -11.29
C SER A 242 8.05 -15.28 -10.11
N ILE A 243 6.84 -15.21 -9.56
CA ILE A 243 6.37 -16.15 -8.53
C ILE A 243 5.66 -17.28 -9.25
N PHE A 244 6.11 -18.51 -9.03
CA PHE A 244 5.48 -19.68 -9.62
C PHE A 244 4.54 -20.31 -8.62
N MET A 245 3.29 -20.58 -9.01
CA MET A 245 2.34 -21.30 -8.16
C MET A 245 2.05 -22.67 -8.73
N LEU A 246 2.04 -23.68 -7.85
CA LEU A 246 1.77 -25.08 -8.21
C LEU A 246 0.49 -25.56 -7.52
N SER A 247 -0.38 -26.17 -8.32
CA SER A 247 -1.52 -26.95 -7.83
C SER A 247 -1.32 -28.43 -8.19
N PRO A 248 -1.39 -29.36 -7.23
CA PRO A 248 -1.16 -30.78 -7.47
C PRO A 248 -2.31 -31.41 -8.29
N ILE A 249 -1.97 -32.29 -9.22
CA ILE A 249 -2.95 -33.07 -9.98
C ILE A 249 -3.03 -34.46 -9.36
N TYR A 250 -4.15 -34.77 -8.72
CA TYR A 250 -4.44 -36.10 -8.20
C TYR A 250 -5.44 -36.80 -9.12
N ASP A 251 -5.23 -38.08 -9.41
CA ASP A 251 -6.21 -38.90 -10.15
C ASP A 251 -7.40 -39.20 -9.22
N ASP A 252 -8.36 -38.28 -9.19
CA ASP A 252 -9.53 -38.37 -8.30
C ASP A 252 -10.57 -39.34 -8.87
N GLN A 253 -10.34 -40.63 -8.65
CA GLN A 253 -11.44 -41.59 -8.51
C GLN A 253 -11.56 -41.93 -7.04
N ASN A 254 -12.62 -41.40 -6.41
CA ASN A 254 -13.32 -41.94 -5.22
C ASN A 254 -13.08 -41.16 -3.90
N THR A 255 -14.02 -40.30 -3.48
CA THR A 255 -14.78 -40.44 -2.23
C THR A 255 -15.84 -39.35 -2.03
N ASN A 256 -16.91 -39.71 -1.32
CA ASN A 256 -18.18 -39.00 -1.17
C ASN A 256 -18.53 -38.99 0.33
N ILE A 257 -18.71 -37.83 0.98
CA ILE A 257 -19.14 -37.75 2.40
C ILE A 257 -20.10 -36.57 2.67
N ASP A 258 -21.23 -36.93 3.28
CA ASP A 258 -22.36 -36.12 3.80
C ASP A 258 -22.01 -35.16 4.95
N ALA A 259 -22.72 -34.02 5.02
CA ALA A 259 -22.71 -33.05 6.11
C ALA A 259 -24.06 -32.99 6.87
N SER A 260 -24.04 -32.82 8.21
CA SER A 260 -25.21 -32.39 8.99
C SER A 260 -24.88 -31.60 10.28
N SER A 261 -25.26 -30.32 10.28
CA SER A 261 -25.85 -29.44 11.32
C SER A 261 -25.36 -29.42 12.80
N ASN A 262 -25.09 -28.21 13.34
CA ASN A 262 -25.95 -27.54 14.36
C ASN A 262 -25.49 -26.12 14.78
N GLU A 263 -26.47 -25.21 14.91
CA GLU A 263 -26.37 -23.83 15.42
C GLU A 263 -26.34 -23.71 16.96
N GLY A 264 -25.79 -22.60 17.47
CA GLY A 264 -26.01 -22.11 18.84
C GLY A 264 -25.50 -20.68 19.08
N ALA A 265 -26.42 -19.71 19.16
CA ALA A 265 -26.16 -18.28 19.39
C ALA A 265 -25.83 -17.91 20.86
N LEU A 266 -25.01 -16.87 21.06
CA LEU A 266 -24.81 -16.20 22.35
C LEU A 266 -24.76 -14.66 22.20
N ASP A 267 -25.53 -14.00 23.07
CA ASP A 267 -25.77 -12.56 23.23
C ASP A 267 -24.84 -11.99 24.32
N VAL A 268 -24.18 -10.85 24.07
CA VAL A 268 -23.45 -10.09 25.09
C VAL A 268 -23.63 -8.58 24.91
N SER A 269 -24.16 -7.96 25.96
CA SER A 269 -24.46 -6.54 26.10
C SER A 269 -23.23 -5.64 26.34
N ALA A 270 -23.34 -4.40 25.83
CA ALA A 270 -22.34 -3.33 25.76
C ALA A 270 -21.80 -2.78 27.10
N ASN A 271 -20.49 -2.51 27.12
CA ASN A 271 -19.84 -1.47 27.93
C ASN A 271 -19.14 -0.50 26.97
N ALA A 272 -19.53 0.79 27.02
CA ALA A 272 -19.03 1.82 26.13
C ALA A 272 -17.57 2.19 26.45
N VAL A 273 -16.64 1.58 25.71
CA VAL A 273 -15.32 2.15 25.45
C VAL A 273 -15.53 3.36 24.53
N VAL A 274 -15.01 4.53 24.89
CA VAL A 274 -14.97 5.67 23.97
C VAL A 274 -13.98 5.32 22.87
N GLN A 275 -14.50 4.69 21.80
CA GLN A 275 -13.73 4.45 20.59
C GLN A 275 -13.36 5.82 20.01
N ASN A 276 -12.05 6.05 19.86
CA ASN A 276 -11.54 7.23 19.17
C ASN A 276 -11.83 7.05 17.68
N THR A 277 -13.02 7.43 17.23
CA THR A 277 -13.42 7.25 15.84
C THR A 277 -12.70 8.30 14.98
N ARG A 278 -11.90 7.85 14.01
CA ARG A 278 -11.25 8.72 13.00
C ARG A 278 -12.24 9.71 12.38
N PHE A 279 -13.47 9.26 12.16
CA PHE A 279 -14.53 10.09 11.60
C PHE A 279 -15.54 10.52 12.68
N THR A 280 -16.00 11.76 12.60
CA THR A 280 -17.13 12.28 13.37
C THR A 280 -18.15 12.93 12.43
N ILE A 281 -19.44 12.81 12.74
CA ILE A 281 -20.51 13.42 11.95
C ILE A 281 -21.21 14.48 12.80
N ASP A 282 -21.39 15.68 12.26
CA ASP A 282 -22.14 16.76 12.93
C ASP A 282 -23.65 16.73 12.62
N ASP A 283 -24.39 17.72 13.14
CA ASP A 283 -25.84 17.84 12.94
C ASP A 283 -26.24 18.28 11.51
N GLN A 284 -25.26 18.64 10.67
CA GLN A 284 -25.42 18.98 9.25
C GLN A 284 -25.01 17.83 8.32
N ASN A 285 -24.71 16.65 8.87
CA ASN A 285 -24.14 15.50 8.15
C ASN A 285 -22.76 15.80 7.51
N ILE A 286 -22.00 16.75 8.07
CA ILE A 286 -20.62 16.94 7.68
C ILE A 286 -19.77 15.93 8.43
N ILE A 287 -19.05 15.11 7.67
CA ILE A 287 -18.14 14.10 8.21
C ILE A 287 -16.76 14.74 8.33
N THR A 288 -16.24 14.86 9.54
CA THR A 288 -14.88 15.34 9.78
C THR A 288 -13.95 14.14 9.97
N ASP A 289 -12.93 14.03 9.12
CA ASP A 289 -11.79 13.14 9.33
C ASP A 289 -10.83 13.82 10.32
N ASN A 290 -10.77 13.32 11.55
CA ASN A 290 -9.96 13.89 12.62
C ASN A 290 -8.45 13.72 12.42
N VAL A 291 -8.02 12.93 11.43
CA VAL A 291 -6.60 12.74 11.08
C VAL A 291 -6.17 13.75 10.02
N THR A 292 -6.95 13.87 8.95
CA THR A 292 -6.63 14.78 7.82
C THR A 292 -7.24 16.17 8.00
N GLU A 293 -8.08 16.36 9.01
CA GLU A 293 -8.93 17.53 9.24
C GLU A 293 -9.90 17.84 8.07
N LEU A 294 -9.97 16.99 7.03
CA LEU A 294 -10.87 17.18 5.91
C LEU A 294 -12.32 17.00 6.35
N GLN A 295 -13.17 17.85 5.78
CA GLN A 295 -14.60 17.77 5.95
C GLN A 295 -15.24 17.25 4.67
N TRP A 296 -16.17 16.32 4.82
CA TRP A 296 -16.80 15.61 3.73
C TRP A 296 -18.32 15.72 3.80
N MET A 297 -18.95 15.70 2.63
CA MET A 297 -20.39 15.49 2.48
C MET A 297 -20.61 14.42 1.43
N VAL A 298 -21.53 13.51 1.73
CA VAL A 298 -22.01 12.50 0.76
C VAL A 298 -23.23 13.07 0.05
N GLY A 299 -23.24 12.99 -1.28
CA GLY A 299 -24.36 13.39 -2.13
C GLY A 299 -25.59 12.51 -1.94
N SER A 300 -26.64 12.79 -2.73
CA SER A 300 -27.82 11.92 -2.70
C SER A 300 -27.47 10.50 -3.12
N ASP A 301 -28.10 9.51 -2.48
CA ASP A 301 -27.90 8.10 -2.80
C ASP A 301 -28.65 7.69 -4.08
N THR A 302 -28.26 8.30 -5.20
CA THR A 302 -28.82 8.12 -6.53
C THR A 302 -27.69 8.11 -7.55
N SER A 303 -27.82 7.27 -8.58
CA SER A 303 -26.95 7.31 -9.76
C SER A 303 -26.81 8.73 -10.29
N THR A 304 -25.57 9.20 -10.44
CA THR A 304 -25.24 10.57 -10.85
C THR A 304 -24.08 10.54 -11.82
N ASP A 305 -24.14 11.36 -12.87
CA ASP A 305 -22.99 11.53 -13.76
C ASP A 305 -21.98 12.53 -13.19
N TRP A 306 -20.83 12.69 -13.86
CA TRP A 306 -19.76 13.58 -13.41
C TRP A 306 -20.22 15.05 -13.40
N TYR A 307 -20.99 15.47 -14.40
CA TYR A 307 -21.48 16.86 -14.50
C TYR A 307 -22.52 17.16 -13.43
N GLU A 308 -23.40 16.21 -13.12
CA GLU A 308 -24.36 16.29 -12.03
C GLU A 308 -23.64 16.36 -10.68
N SER A 309 -22.57 15.57 -10.51
CA SER A 309 -21.73 15.58 -9.30
C SER A 309 -21.05 16.94 -9.12
N GLU A 310 -20.37 17.45 -10.15
CA GLU A 310 -19.70 18.75 -10.16
C GLU A 310 -20.70 19.88 -9.88
N SER A 311 -21.86 19.85 -10.54
CA SER A 311 -22.94 20.81 -10.34
C SER A 311 -23.46 20.80 -8.90
N TRP A 312 -23.65 19.61 -8.32
CA TRP A 312 -24.07 19.47 -6.92
C TRP A 312 -23.03 20.04 -5.96
N VAL A 313 -21.76 19.68 -6.11
CA VAL A 313 -20.66 20.22 -5.29
C VAL A 313 -20.62 21.75 -5.37
N ASN A 314 -20.67 22.31 -6.59
CA ASN A 314 -20.66 23.75 -6.80
C ASN A 314 -21.87 24.45 -6.16
N SER A 315 -23.01 23.76 -6.06
CA SER A 315 -24.22 24.29 -5.42
C SER A 315 -24.11 24.42 -3.89
N LEU A 316 -23.19 23.67 -3.25
CA LEU A 316 -22.94 23.77 -1.81
C LEU A 316 -22.30 25.11 -1.42
N GLY A 317 -21.65 25.79 -2.38
CA GLY A 317 -20.95 27.06 -2.19
C GLY A 317 -19.73 26.95 -1.27
N GLY A 318 -19.17 28.08 -0.85
CA GLY A 318 -18.02 28.08 0.06
C GLY A 318 -16.77 27.46 -0.56
N THR A 319 -16.07 26.62 0.21
CA THR A 319 -14.81 25.95 -0.19
C THR A 319 -15.00 24.48 -0.53
N TRP A 320 -16.24 24.05 -0.81
CA TRP A 320 -16.53 22.68 -1.24
C TRP A 320 -16.02 22.44 -2.66
N ARG A 321 -15.36 21.31 -2.85
CA ARG A 321 -14.88 20.82 -4.16
C ARG A 321 -15.10 19.31 -4.28
N MET A 322 -14.95 18.80 -5.49
CA MET A 322 -14.88 17.35 -5.70
C MET A 322 -13.57 16.81 -5.08
N PRO A 323 -13.58 15.59 -4.51
CA PRO A 323 -12.36 14.98 -3.97
C PRO A 323 -11.39 14.56 -5.07
N SER A 324 -10.09 14.57 -4.76
CA SER A 324 -9.07 13.93 -5.60
C SER A 324 -9.07 12.41 -5.40
N ILE A 325 -8.42 11.68 -6.31
CA ILE A 325 -8.20 10.24 -6.18
C ILE A 325 -7.37 9.92 -4.95
N SER A 326 -6.34 10.72 -4.67
CA SER A 326 -5.50 10.57 -3.47
C SER A 326 -6.30 10.70 -2.16
N GLU A 327 -7.32 11.57 -2.12
CA GLU A 327 -8.18 11.70 -0.94
C GLU A 327 -9.10 10.48 -0.77
N PHE A 328 -9.55 9.86 -1.87
CA PHE A 328 -10.30 8.60 -1.80
C PHE A 328 -9.44 7.43 -1.33
N TRP A 329 -8.19 7.33 -1.76
CA TRP A 329 -7.24 6.37 -1.18
C TRP A 329 -7.07 6.58 0.32
N GLY A 330 -6.96 7.84 0.77
CA GLY A 330 -6.91 8.16 2.19
C GLY A 330 -8.14 7.70 2.99
N LEU A 331 -9.32 7.64 2.38
CA LEU A 331 -10.52 7.01 2.97
C LEU A 331 -10.44 5.49 2.94
N TYR A 332 -9.98 4.90 1.84
CA TYR A 332 -9.81 3.46 1.70
C TYR A 332 -8.86 2.88 2.75
N ASP A 333 -7.69 3.50 2.92
CA ASP A 333 -6.69 3.15 3.94
C ASP A 333 -7.22 3.38 5.37
N ALA A 334 -8.27 4.19 5.52
CA ALA A 334 -8.99 4.36 6.78
C ALA A 334 -9.94 3.20 7.13
N GLY A 335 -10.03 2.21 6.24
CA GLY A 335 -11.01 1.12 6.32
C GLY A 335 -12.37 1.46 5.74
N ILE A 336 -12.55 2.60 5.03
CA ILE A 336 -13.78 2.85 4.29
C ILE A 336 -13.72 2.08 2.97
N ASN A 337 -14.57 1.09 2.81
CA ASN A 337 -14.61 0.27 1.61
C ASN A 337 -16.05 -0.13 1.26
N TYR A 338 -16.24 -0.92 0.20
CA TYR A 338 -17.56 -1.29 -0.29
C TYR A 338 -18.38 -2.12 0.72
N GLU A 339 -17.71 -2.86 1.62
CA GLU A 339 -18.34 -3.66 2.69
C GLU A 339 -18.62 -2.79 3.92
N TYR A 340 -17.80 -1.77 4.16
CA TYR A 340 -17.85 -0.92 5.32
C TYR A 340 -17.75 0.57 4.97
N TRP A 341 -18.90 1.17 4.67
CA TRP A 341 -18.98 2.61 4.39
C TRP A 341 -18.88 3.51 5.62
N GLY A 342 -19.17 2.97 6.81
CA GLY A 342 -19.24 3.74 8.06
C GLY A 342 -20.08 5.03 7.89
N PRO A 343 -19.50 6.21 8.18
CA PRO A 343 -20.22 7.49 8.04
C PRO A 343 -20.48 7.90 6.58
N PHE A 344 -19.82 7.28 5.60
CA PHE A 344 -19.93 7.56 4.17
C PHE A 344 -20.99 6.70 3.45
N SER A 345 -21.97 6.17 4.19
CA SER A 345 -22.97 5.22 3.70
C SER A 345 -23.66 5.67 2.40
N ASN A 346 -23.56 4.84 1.36
CA ASN A 346 -24.27 4.97 0.10
C ASN A 346 -24.42 3.57 -0.55
N SER A 347 -25.26 3.46 -1.60
CA SER A 347 -25.48 2.22 -2.35
C SER A 347 -24.76 2.16 -3.69
N GLY A 348 -23.87 3.12 -3.96
CA GLY A 348 -23.05 3.15 -5.18
C GLY A 348 -21.82 2.27 -5.06
N TRP A 349 -21.22 1.97 -6.21
CA TRP A 349 -19.94 1.26 -6.31
C TRP A 349 -18.80 2.22 -6.62
N TYR A 350 -19.12 3.36 -7.23
CA TYR A 350 -18.15 4.32 -7.75
C TYR A 350 -18.43 5.72 -7.22
N VAL A 351 -17.37 6.49 -6.99
CA VAL A 351 -17.45 7.92 -6.67
C VAL A 351 -16.61 8.74 -7.64
N TRP A 352 -17.18 9.81 -8.19
CA TRP A 352 -16.46 10.68 -9.12
C TRP A 352 -15.39 11.52 -8.42
N SER A 353 -14.22 11.67 -9.04
CA SER A 353 -13.16 12.57 -8.59
C SER A 353 -13.13 13.89 -9.37
N SER A 354 -12.38 14.86 -8.86
CA SER A 354 -12.08 16.13 -9.54
C SER A 354 -11.14 15.97 -10.73
N GLU A 355 -10.45 14.84 -10.85
CA GLU A 355 -9.41 14.63 -11.85
C GLU A 355 -10.01 14.28 -13.21
N VAL A 356 -9.56 15.01 -14.22
CA VAL A 356 -10.04 14.91 -15.58
C VAL A 356 -8.92 14.35 -16.45
N GLN A 357 -9.20 13.30 -17.20
CA GLN A 357 -8.25 12.79 -18.19
C GLN A 357 -8.35 13.56 -19.51
N ASP A 358 -9.58 13.80 -20.00
CA ASP A 358 -9.82 14.58 -21.21
C ASP A 358 -11.22 15.24 -21.20
N SER A 359 -11.61 15.90 -22.29
CA SER A 359 -12.91 16.59 -22.40
C SER A 359 -14.16 15.71 -22.20
N SER A 360 -14.01 14.39 -22.26
CA SER A 360 -15.08 13.39 -22.22
C SER A 360 -14.91 12.33 -21.13
N SER A 361 -13.70 12.16 -20.59
CA SER A 361 -13.36 11.21 -19.52
C SER A 361 -12.97 11.92 -18.23
N ALA A 362 -13.31 11.32 -17.10
CA ALA A 362 -12.86 11.73 -15.77
C ALA A 362 -12.57 10.49 -14.92
N TRP A 363 -11.75 10.67 -13.90
CA TRP A 363 -11.42 9.61 -12.97
C TRP A 363 -12.55 9.41 -11.95
N PHE A 364 -12.71 8.16 -11.53
CA PHE A 364 -13.57 7.76 -10.44
C PHE A 364 -12.89 6.68 -9.61
N PHE A 365 -13.34 6.54 -8.37
CA PHE A 365 -12.79 5.58 -7.44
C PHE A 365 -13.83 4.52 -7.09
N SER A 366 -13.42 3.26 -7.13
CA SER A 366 -14.16 2.11 -6.61
C SER A 366 -13.64 1.79 -5.23
N PHE A 367 -14.55 1.70 -4.25
CA PHE A 367 -14.22 1.30 -2.89
C PHE A 367 -13.94 -0.20 -2.73
N THR A 368 -13.68 -0.90 -3.83
CA THR A 368 -12.95 -2.17 -3.91
C THR A 368 -11.43 -1.98 -3.98
N GLY A 369 -10.95 -0.73 -3.91
CA GLY A 369 -9.53 -0.38 -3.98
C GLY A 369 -9.01 -0.22 -5.40
N THR A 370 -9.78 0.39 -6.29
CA THR A 370 -9.35 0.67 -7.68
C THR A 370 -9.76 2.06 -8.13
N GLU A 371 -8.89 2.72 -8.90
CA GLU A 371 -9.18 3.94 -9.63
C GLU A 371 -9.30 3.62 -11.12
N VAL A 372 -10.27 4.23 -11.79
CA VAL A 372 -10.56 3.98 -13.21
C VAL A 372 -11.00 5.30 -13.84
N ASP A 373 -10.61 5.53 -15.10
CA ASP A 373 -11.17 6.62 -15.89
C ASP A 373 -12.38 6.13 -16.70
N GLY A 374 -13.35 7.00 -16.90
CA GLY A 374 -14.51 6.66 -17.71
C GLY A 374 -15.26 7.86 -18.21
N ASN A 375 -16.15 7.59 -19.17
CA ASN A 375 -16.94 8.62 -19.79
C ASN A 375 -17.75 9.39 -18.72
N ARG A 376 -17.63 10.72 -18.70
CA ARG A 376 -18.28 11.62 -17.74
C ARG A 376 -19.81 11.54 -17.72
N SER A 377 -20.42 10.92 -18.73
CA SER A 377 -21.88 10.67 -18.81
C SER A 377 -22.31 9.33 -18.22
N LEU A 378 -21.38 8.48 -17.76
CA LEU A 378 -21.71 7.31 -16.96
C LEU A 378 -22.34 7.77 -15.64
N SER A 379 -23.40 7.09 -15.21
CA SER A 379 -24.12 7.45 -13.98
C SER A 379 -24.53 6.23 -13.15
N GLU A 380 -24.66 5.06 -13.77
CA GLU A 380 -25.11 3.84 -13.11
C GLU A 380 -24.13 3.41 -12.01
N ASN A 381 -24.61 3.36 -10.76
CA ASN A 381 -23.82 3.05 -9.56
C ASN A 381 -22.78 4.10 -9.15
N PHE A 382 -22.77 5.27 -9.79
CA PHE A 382 -21.91 6.38 -9.39
C PHE A 382 -22.58 7.26 -8.33
N ARG A 383 -21.77 7.85 -7.43
CA ARG A 383 -22.18 8.79 -6.39
C ARG A 383 -21.30 10.03 -6.39
N ALA A 384 -21.83 11.11 -5.87
CA ALA A 384 -21.12 12.37 -5.71
C ALA A 384 -20.66 12.53 -4.26
N PHE A 385 -19.39 12.82 -4.06
CA PHE A 385 -18.83 13.21 -2.76
C PHE A 385 -18.33 14.66 -2.89
N ALA A 386 -18.40 15.41 -1.80
CA ALA A 386 -17.82 16.74 -1.70
C ALA A 386 -16.81 16.72 -0.56
N VAL A 387 -15.70 17.40 -0.73
CA VAL A 387 -14.70 17.60 0.31
C VAL A 387 -14.35 19.08 0.41
N ARG A 388 -14.01 19.52 1.61
CA ARG A 388 -13.35 20.80 1.83
C ARG A 388 -12.32 20.64 2.93
N SER A 389 -11.21 21.37 2.81
CA SER A 389 -10.37 21.65 3.96
C SER A 389 -11.03 22.77 4.76
N PRO A 390 -11.18 22.65 6.09
CA PRO A 390 -11.72 23.72 6.92
C PRO A 390 -10.71 24.89 7.00
N LYS A 391 -10.66 25.72 5.94
CA LYS A 391 -10.03 27.05 5.84
C LYS A 391 -8.62 27.29 6.40
N ASN A 392 -7.93 26.25 6.89
CA ASN A 392 -6.67 26.37 7.62
C ASN A 392 -5.60 25.37 7.17
N GLN A 393 -5.85 24.51 6.17
CA GLN A 393 -4.84 23.54 5.71
C GLN A 393 -4.52 23.62 4.21
N LEU A 394 -5.49 23.96 3.35
CA LEU A 394 -5.26 24.32 1.93
C LEU A 394 -5.38 25.84 1.64
N ASP A 395 -5.88 26.61 2.61
CA ASP A 395 -6.01 28.08 2.56
C ASP A 395 -5.00 28.77 3.49
N LEU A 396 -4.02 28.03 4.06
CA LEU A 396 -2.82 28.73 4.55
C LEU A 396 -2.30 29.51 3.35
N PRO A 397 -1.99 30.81 3.49
CA PRO A 397 -1.49 31.59 2.36
C PRO A 397 -0.35 30.77 1.75
N LEU A 398 -0.57 30.27 0.52
CA LEU A 398 0.50 29.71 -0.26
C LEU A 398 1.63 30.71 -0.13
N GLU A 399 2.79 30.25 0.34
CA GLU A 399 3.91 31.13 0.57
C GLU A 399 4.07 32.05 -0.63
N ALA A 400 3.87 33.35 -0.46
CA ALA A 400 4.09 34.29 -1.54
C ALA A 400 5.58 34.61 -1.59
N LEU A 401 6.05 35.25 -2.66
CA LEU A 401 7.24 36.06 -2.53
C LEU A 401 6.94 37.25 -1.62
N SER A 402 7.91 37.66 -0.82
CA SER A 402 7.88 38.86 0.04
C SER A 402 7.53 40.16 -0.71
N CYS A 403 7.61 40.17 -2.04
CA CYS A 403 7.14 41.28 -2.89
C CYS A 403 5.65 41.22 -3.26
N GLY A 404 4.91 40.21 -2.80
CA GLY A 404 3.47 40.05 -2.99
C GLY A 404 3.04 39.21 -4.20
N ILE A 405 3.97 38.54 -4.88
CA ILE A 405 3.64 37.61 -5.98
C ILE A 405 3.40 36.22 -5.40
N GLU A 406 2.28 35.62 -5.74
CA GLU A 406 1.82 34.31 -5.27
C GLU A 406 1.27 33.48 -6.44
N ILE A 407 0.89 32.23 -6.17
CA ILE A 407 0.19 31.41 -7.17
C ILE A 407 -1.15 32.09 -7.51
N GLY A 408 -1.46 32.16 -8.79
CA GLY A 408 -2.63 32.85 -9.32
C GLY A 408 -2.40 34.33 -9.64
N THR A 409 -1.26 34.94 -9.28
CA THR A 409 -1.00 36.35 -9.65
C THR A 409 -1.05 36.53 -11.18
N PRO A 410 -1.84 37.47 -11.70
CA PRO A 410 -1.90 37.74 -13.14
C PRO A 410 -0.58 38.25 -13.72
N ASP A 411 -0.32 37.92 -14.98
CA ASP A 411 0.90 38.27 -15.69
C ASP A 411 1.19 39.78 -15.74
N GLU A 412 0.16 40.62 -15.92
CA GLU A 412 0.28 42.08 -15.87
C GLU A 412 0.75 42.59 -14.49
N GLU A 413 0.28 41.95 -13.41
CA GLU A 413 0.65 42.30 -12.04
C GLU A 413 2.10 41.88 -11.73
N VAL A 414 2.50 40.69 -12.17
CA VAL A 414 3.91 40.23 -12.09
C VAL A 414 4.83 41.24 -12.79
N ILE A 415 4.47 41.69 -13.99
CA ILE A 415 5.24 42.70 -14.73
C ILE A 415 5.25 44.05 -14.01
N SER A 416 4.15 44.44 -13.37
CA SER A 416 4.08 45.68 -12.59
C SER A 416 5.01 45.66 -11.37
N ILE A 417 5.17 44.50 -10.73
CA ILE A 417 5.98 44.32 -9.50
C ILE A 417 7.46 44.11 -9.84
N LEU A 418 7.78 43.20 -10.76
CA LEU A 418 9.15 42.79 -11.07
C LEU A 418 9.74 43.45 -12.32
N GLY A 419 8.91 44.09 -13.14
CA GLY A 419 9.29 44.52 -14.48
C GLY A 419 9.21 43.38 -15.51
N GLN A 420 9.71 43.66 -16.71
CA GLN A 420 9.77 42.67 -17.79
C GLN A 420 10.78 41.57 -17.45
N PRO A 421 10.45 40.28 -17.68
CA PRO A 421 11.43 39.21 -17.50
C PRO A 421 12.57 39.35 -18.50
N GLU A 422 13.73 38.81 -18.14
CA GLU A 422 14.94 38.82 -18.97
C GLU A 422 14.78 37.90 -20.19
N SER A 423 14.05 36.80 -20.02
CA SER A 423 13.66 35.88 -21.08
C SER A 423 12.33 35.19 -20.79
N LYS A 424 11.65 34.79 -21.87
CA LYS A 424 10.49 33.90 -21.86
C LYS A 424 10.74 32.78 -22.87
N ASN A 425 10.37 31.54 -22.55
CA ASN A 425 10.34 30.46 -23.55
C ASN A 425 9.05 30.54 -24.40
N ASP A 426 8.93 29.67 -25.40
CA ASP A 426 7.68 29.53 -26.15
C ASP A 426 6.61 28.87 -25.27
N ARG A 427 5.34 29.27 -25.47
CA ARG A 427 4.20 28.63 -24.79
C ARG A 427 4.10 27.17 -25.25
N THR A 428 3.94 26.26 -24.30
CA THR A 428 3.86 24.82 -24.54
C THR A 428 2.63 24.27 -23.83
N PHE A 429 1.84 23.44 -24.51
CA PHE A 429 0.71 22.75 -23.90
C PHE A 429 1.19 21.54 -23.10
N TYR A 430 0.87 21.50 -21.81
CA TYR A 430 1.18 20.38 -20.93
C TYR A 430 -0.04 19.46 -20.84
N GLY A 431 0.10 18.23 -21.33
CA GLY A 431 -1.01 17.28 -21.37
C GLY A 431 -1.48 16.81 -20.00
N ALA A 432 -0.61 16.87 -18.98
CA ALA A 432 -0.91 16.39 -17.64
C ALA A 432 -1.90 17.30 -16.89
N ASP A 433 -1.80 18.62 -17.06
CA ASP A 433 -2.72 19.59 -16.44
C ASP A 433 -3.74 20.18 -17.43
N GLY A 434 -3.56 19.93 -18.73
CA GLY A 434 -4.41 20.45 -19.78
C GLY A 434 -4.27 21.96 -20.00
N ARG A 435 -3.13 22.56 -19.62
CA ARG A 435 -2.91 24.02 -19.69
C ARG A 435 -1.72 24.39 -20.58
N TRP A 436 -1.74 25.63 -21.04
CA TRP A 436 -0.63 26.24 -21.75
C TRP A 436 0.30 26.92 -20.77
N SER A 437 1.56 26.50 -20.74
CA SER A 437 2.55 27.00 -19.78
C SER A 437 3.71 27.73 -20.46
N GLN A 438 4.29 28.68 -19.74
CA GLN A 438 5.44 29.47 -20.15
C GLN A 438 6.35 29.76 -18.94
N HIS A 439 7.66 29.74 -19.13
CA HIS A 439 8.64 30.04 -18.09
C HIS A 439 9.21 31.44 -18.29
N TRP A 440 9.19 32.25 -17.24
CA TRP A 440 9.70 33.60 -17.22
C TRP A 440 10.92 33.65 -16.31
N SER A 441 12.08 34.00 -16.87
CA SER A 441 13.32 34.08 -16.10
C SER A 441 13.63 35.52 -15.68
N TYR A 442 14.04 35.66 -14.43
CA TYR A 442 14.46 36.90 -13.79
C TYR A 442 15.79 36.68 -13.06
N SER A 443 16.53 37.75 -12.81
CA SER A 443 17.75 37.74 -11.99
C SER A 443 18.81 36.77 -12.51
N ASN A 444 19.11 36.82 -13.81
CA ASN A 444 20.00 35.89 -14.51
C ASN A 444 19.61 34.41 -14.40
N GLY A 445 18.32 34.11 -14.19
CA GLY A 445 17.80 32.74 -14.08
C GLY A 445 17.73 32.19 -12.65
N ASP A 446 18.15 32.96 -11.65
CA ASP A 446 18.03 32.59 -10.24
C ASP A 446 16.57 32.62 -9.74
N MET A 447 15.66 33.24 -10.50
CA MET A 447 14.22 33.16 -10.29
C MET A 447 13.53 32.79 -11.60
N VAL A 448 12.71 31.74 -11.55
CA VAL A 448 11.86 31.32 -12.66
C VAL A 448 10.41 31.32 -12.17
N ILE A 449 9.54 32.02 -12.90
CA ILE A 449 8.10 32.03 -12.67
C ILE A 449 7.45 31.24 -13.81
N TYR A 450 6.68 30.24 -13.45
CA TYR A 450 5.90 29.43 -14.37
C TYR A 450 4.51 30.06 -14.46
N MET A 451 4.08 30.33 -15.68
CA MET A 451 2.84 31.01 -16.00
C MET A 451 1.96 30.03 -16.78
N SER A 452 0.71 29.84 -16.38
CA SER A 452 -0.25 28.96 -17.06
C SER A 452 -1.52 29.69 -17.52
N SER A 453 -2.15 29.18 -18.57
CA SER A 453 -3.46 29.61 -19.09
C SER A 453 -4.24 28.45 -19.69
N ASP A 454 -5.58 28.55 -19.67
CA ASP A 454 -6.46 27.51 -20.26
C ASP A 454 -6.53 27.63 -21.80
N ASP A 455 -6.08 28.75 -22.36
CA ASP A 455 -6.04 29.04 -23.80
C ASP A 455 -4.62 29.43 -24.23
N GLU A 456 -4.21 29.02 -25.44
CA GLU A 456 -2.87 29.27 -25.99
C GLU A 456 -2.53 30.76 -26.03
N HIS A 457 -3.53 31.61 -26.20
CA HIS A 457 -3.41 33.06 -26.32
C HIS A 457 -4.15 33.79 -25.19
N GLY A 458 -4.63 33.06 -24.18
CA GLY A 458 -5.30 33.62 -23.01
C GLY A 458 -4.36 34.36 -22.06
N ASP A 459 -4.99 35.04 -21.12
CA ASP A 459 -4.34 35.67 -19.97
C ASP A 459 -3.69 34.58 -19.10
N GLN A 460 -2.47 34.82 -18.63
CA GLN A 460 -1.74 33.87 -17.81
C GLN A 460 -1.73 34.27 -16.34
N THR A 461 -1.67 33.26 -15.47
CA THR A 461 -1.46 33.43 -14.03
C THR A 461 -0.27 32.61 -13.57
N VAL A 462 0.38 33.01 -12.49
CA VAL A 462 1.47 32.23 -11.88
C VAL A 462 0.97 30.85 -11.45
N SER A 463 1.63 29.78 -11.87
CA SER A 463 1.35 28.40 -11.46
C SER A 463 2.42 27.81 -10.54
N GLN A 464 3.66 28.29 -10.65
CA GLN A 464 4.78 27.89 -9.81
C GLN A 464 5.83 29.02 -9.77
N ILE A 465 6.53 29.16 -8.65
CA ILE A 465 7.68 30.06 -8.52
C ILE A 465 8.86 29.24 -8.02
N ARG A 466 10.00 29.34 -8.69
CA ARG A 466 11.24 28.67 -8.31
C ARG A 466 12.36 29.67 -8.07
N LEU A 467 12.97 29.63 -6.90
CA LEU A 467 14.15 30.38 -6.51
C LEU A 467 15.35 29.43 -6.42
N THR A 468 16.48 29.80 -6.99
CA THR A 468 17.75 29.07 -6.91
C THR A 468 18.94 30.04 -6.86
N GLY A 469 20.16 29.51 -6.84
CA GLY A 469 21.37 30.28 -7.10
C GLY A 469 21.65 31.38 -6.07
N GLN A 470 21.75 32.64 -6.51
CA GLN A 470 21.97 33.80 -5.66
C GLN A 470 20.72 34.70 -5.56
N SER A 471 19.52 34.12 -5.74
CA SER A 471 18.28 34.86 -5.59
C SER A 471 18.23 35.60 -4.25
N THR A 472 17.89 36.88 -4.30
CA THR A 472 17.70 37.72 -3.11
C THR A 472 16.23 37.84 -2.70
N TYR A 473 15.33 37.23 -3.48
CA TYR A 473 13.92 37.14 -3.12
C TYR A 473 13.74 36.18 -1.95
N ARG A 474 12.80 36.52 -1.09
CA ARG A 474 12.41 35.74 0.07
C ARG A 474 10.94 35.39 -0.02
N THR A 475 10.53 34.32 0.63
CA THR A 475 9.13 33.97 0.85
C THR A 475 8.45 35.01 1.75
N SER A 476 7.14 34.92 1.92
CA SER A 476 6.34 35.83 2.73
C SER A 476 6.58 35.64 4.23
N SER A 477 6.99 34.45 4.67
CA SER A 477 7.54 34.23 6.02
C SER A 477 8.95 34.80 6.21
N GLY A 478 9.61 35.18 5.11
CA GLY A 478 10.95 35.76 5.12
C GLY A 478 12.07 34.76 4.95
N LEU A 479 11.80 33.50 4.60
CA LEU A 479 12.82 32.49 4.27
C LEU A 479 13.40 32.72 2.87
N GLY A 480 14.65 32.37 2.65
CA GLY A 480 15.35 32.57 1.39
C GLY A 480 16.52 31.62 1.18
N ILE A 481 17.13 31.71 0.00
CA ILE A 481 18.34 30.93 -0.32
C ILE A 481 19.46 31.29 0.67
N GLY A 482 20.08 30.26 1.25
CA GLY A 482 21.15 30.37 2.24
C GLY A 482 20.70 30.37 3.70
N ASP A 483 19.40 30.45 3.99
CA ASP A 483 18.88 30.22 5.34
C ASP A 483 19.07 28.74 5.73
N THR A 484 19.03 28.42 7.03
CA THR A 484 19.30 27.06 7.50
C THR A 484 18.05 26.19 7.48
N GLU A 485 18.23 24.87 7.38
CA GLU A 485 17.12 23.92 7.55
C GLU A 485 16.42 24.09 8.91
N SER A 486 17.17 24.44 9.95
CA SER A 486 16.59 24.74 11.27
C SER A 486 15.66 25.96 11.24
N ASP A 487 15.93 26.96 10.38
CA ASP A 487 15.05 28.12 10.22
C ASP A 487 13.74 27.70 9.52
N VAL A 488 13.84 26.83 8.51
CA VAL A 488 12.68 26.26 7.79
C VAL A 488 11.81 25.45 8.75
N ILE A 489 12.40 24.53 9.52
CA ILE A 489 11.67 23.72 10.52
C ILE A 489 11.02 24.65 11.55
N ALA A 490 11.76 25.62 12.10
CA ALA A 490 11.20 26.53 13.11
C ALA A 490 9.96 27.29 12.63
N GLU A 491 9.87 27.60 11.34
CA GLU A 491 8.74 28.31 10.75
C GLU A 491 7.60 27.37 10.31
N HIS A 492 7.92 26.17 9.79
CA HIS A 492 6.96 25.33 9.06
C HIS A 492 6.72 23.93 9.63
N ASP A 493 7.34 23.53 10.75
CA ASP A 493 7.23 22.17 11.29
C ASP A 493 5.78 21.71 11.53
N SER A 494 4.89 22.62 11.94
CA SER A 494 3.48 22.29 12.20
C SER A 494 2.71 21.83 10.96
N ILE A 495 3.22 22.11 9.76
CA ILE A 495 2.61 21.77 8.48
C ILE A 495 3.59 20.97 7.60
N LYS A 496 4.61 20.33 8.19
CA LYS A 496 5.57 19.47 7.48
C LYS A 496 4.82 18.28 6.87
N ASP A 497 4.97 18.08 5.57
CA ASP A 497 4.56 16.84 4.91
C ASP A 497 5.61 15.77 5.20
N GLN A 498 5.28 14.84 6.10
CA GLN A 498 6.21 13.79 6.54
C GLN A 498 6.53 12.78 5.42
N ALA A 499 5.62 12.58 4.47
CA ALA A 499 5.82 11.60 3.40
C ALA A 499 6.83 12.11 2.34
N PHE A 500 6.84 13.42 2.10
CA PHE A 500 7.68 14.04 1.07
C PHE A 500 8.88 14.83 1.59
N SER A 501 9.01 14.99 2.91
CA SER A 501 10.19 15.61 3.52
C SER A 501 11.27 14.58 3.87
N ARG A 502 12.53 14.93 3.60
CA ARG A 502 13.73 14.17 3.93
C ARG A 502 14.74 15.10 4.56
N ASP A 503 15.05 14.85 5.83
CA ASP A 503 15.96 15.68 6.61
C ASP A 503 17.33 15.82 5.91
N GLY A 504 17.82 17.05 5.80
CA GLY A 504 19.08 17.40 5.13
C GLY A 504 19.02 17.44 3.60
N GLU A 505 17.91 17.05 2.97
CA GLU A 505 17.75 16.99 1.51
C GLU A 505 16.61 17.86 0.99
N PHE A 506 15.40 17.68 1.52
CA PHE A 506 14.21 18.35 1.02
C PHE A 506 13.16 18.49 2.12
N PHE A 507 12.55 19.67 2.25
CA PHE A 507 11.47 19.91 3.20
C PHE A 507 10.24 20.40 2.46
N VAL A 508 9.08 19.78 2.70
CA VAL A 508 7.79 20.21 2.14
C VAL A 508 6.92 20.73 3.26
N ALA A 509 6.52 22.00 3.16
CA ALA A 509 5.49 22.60 4.00
C ALA A 509 4.16 22.64 3.23
N GLY A 510 3.12 22.00 3.76
CA GLY A 510 1.83 21.85 3.08
C GLY A 510 1.77 20.56 2.26
N SER A 511 1.50 20.67 0.96
CA SER A 511 1.38 19.52 0.05
C SER A 511 2.38 19.64 -1.10
N ILE A 512 2.85 18.52 -1.63
CA ILE A 512 3.65 18.51 -2.86
C ILE A 512 2.91 19.11 -4.09
N TYR A 513 1.58 19.23 -4.04
CA TYR A 513 0.77 19.77 -5.15
C TYR A 513 0.44 21.27 -5.04
N GLY A 514 0.79 21.93 -3.93
CA GLY A 514 0.44 23.34 -3.74
C GLY A 514 1.06 24.02 -2.51
N GLY A 515 2.04 23.38 -1.87
CA GLY A 515 2.75 23.93 -0.73
C GLY A 515 3.99 24.73 -1.14
N VAL A 516 4.97 24.74 -0.24
CA VAL A 516 6.31 25.23 -0.50
C VAL A 516 7.33 24.13 -0.22
N GLY A 517 8.26 23.94 -1.15
CA GLY A 517 9.38 23.01 -1.04
C GLY A 517 10.69 23.75 -0.87
N PHE A 518 11.52 23.28 0.05
CA PHE A 518 12.86 23.77 0.29
C PHE A 518 13.85 22.66 -0.04
N GLY A 519 14.63 22.85 -1.10
CA GLY A 519 15.79 22.02 -1.38
C GLY A 519 16.92 22.39 -0.44
N ILE A 520 17.44 21.42 0.30
CA ILE A 520 18.46 21.59 1.32
C ILE A 520 19.72 20.87 0.87
N SER A 521 20.87 21.50 1.09
CA SER A 521 22.16 20.86 0.89
C SER A 521 23.13 21.36 1.94
N SER A 522 23.79 20.43 2.63
CA SER A 522 24.71 20.78 3.73
C SER A 522 24.04 21.64 4.82
N GLY A 523 22.75 21.38 5.10
CA GLY A 523 21.97 22.05 6.14
C GLY A 523 21.52 23.48 5.81
N VAL A 524 21.68 23.93 4.55
CA VAL A 524 21.20 25.24 4.09
C VAL A 524 20.28 25.11 2.88
N VAL A 525 19.34 26.04 2.76
CA VAL A 525 18.38 26.12 1.64
C VAL A 525 19.12 26.54 0.36
N VAL A 526 19.05 25.70 -0.67
CA VAL A 526 19.67 25.94 -1.99
C VAL A 526 18.64 26.13 -3.11
N SER A 527 17.38 25.75 -2.87
CA SER A 527 16.26 26.08 -3.75
C SER A 527 14.97 26.23 -2.97
N ILE A 528 14.06 27.07 -3.47
CA ILE A 528 12.70 27.20 -2.95
C ILE A 528 11.74 27.05 -4.13
N THR A 529 10.70 26.24 -3.97
CA THR A 529 9.62 26.09 -4.94
C THR A 529 8.30 26.40 -4.24
N ILE A 530 7.54 27.38 -4.75
CA ILE A 530 6.18 27.69 -4.31
C ILE A 530 5.22 27.16 -5.38
N GLY A 531 4.20 26.41 -4.97
CA GLY A 531 3.23 25.77 -5.87
C GLY A 531 3.47 24.27 -6.01
N ALA A 532 2.97 23.69 -7.10
CA ALA A 532 3.14 22.26 -7.36
C ALA A 532 4.62 21.90 -7.56
N MET A 533 5.09 20.82 -6.94
CA MET A 533 6.49 20.33 -6.98
C MET A 533 6.61 18.94 -7.64
N ALA A 534 5.47 18.26 -7.84
CA ALA A 534 5.38 17.01 -8.57
C ALA A 534 5.26 17.31 -10.07
N GLU A 535 6.39 17.58 -10.73
CA GLU A 535 6.51 17.67 -12.19
C GLU A 535 7.59 16.73 -12.74
#